data_AF-A0A3D0L8Y4-F1
#
_entry.id   AF-A0A3D0L8Y4-F1
#
_cell.length_a   1.000
_cell.length_b   1.000
_cell.length_c   1.000
_cell.angle_alpha   90.00
_cell.angle_beta   90.00
_cell.angle_gamma   90.00
#
_symmetry.space_group_name_H-M   'P 1'
#
loop_
_entity.id
_entity.type
_entity.pdbx_description
1 polymer ?
#
loop_
_entity_poly.entity_id
_entity_poly.type
_entity_poly.pdbx_seq_one_letter_code
_entity_poly.pdbx_strand_id
1 'polypeptide(L)'
;DRSSEKAIIETLEEDDPELAEEIKKRMFVFEDIVMIGDRDIQKVLREADQQQLAKALKSVDTEVQDKIFRNMSKRQATMLKEDMEYMGPVRLKDVEEAQQKIVSVIRRLEDSGEIVIARGDGDEYIN
;
A
#
# COMPACT_ATOMS: atom_id res chain seq x y z
N ASP A 1 -12.44 1.32 -10.56
CA ASP A 1 -13.55 0.87 -9.69
C ASP A 1 -13.26 -0.58 -9.32
N ARG A 2 -12.90 -0.85 -8.06
CA ARG A 2 -12.34 -2.16 -7.66
C ARG A 2 -13.38 -3.28 -7.70
N SER A 3 -14.66 -2.92 -7.63
CA SER A 3 -15.78 -3.86 -7.82
C SER A 3 -15.82 -4.39 -9.26
N SER A 4 -15.62 -3.50 -10.24
CA SER A 4 -15.53 -3.84 -11.66
C SER A 4 -14.22 -4.54 -11.99
N GLU A 5 -13.07 -4.09 -11.46
CA GLU A 5 -11.80 -4.80 -11.64
C GLU A 5 -11.86 -6.21 -11.07
N LYS A 6 -12.41 -6.41 -9.86
CA LYS A 6 -12.53 -7.75 -9.27
C LYS A 6 -13.45 -8.66 -10.09
N ALA A 7 -14.59 -8.15 -10.57
CA ALA A 7 -15.49 -8.91 -11.43
C ALA A 7 -14.84 -9.28 -12.78
N ILE A 8 -14.06 -8.36 -13.37
CA ILE A 8 -13.30 -8.63 -14.60
C ILE A 8 -12.25 -9.71 -14.35
N ILE A 9 -11.49 -9.62 -13.26
CA ILE A 9 -10.48 -10.62 -12.91
C ILE A 9 -11.11 -11.97 -12.58
N GLU A 10 -12.22 -12.02 -11.85
CA GLU A 10 -12.94 -13.27 -11.55
C GLU A 10 -13.42 -13.95 -12.83
N THR A 11 -13.93 -13.19 -13.80
CA THR A 11 -14.31 -13.72 -15.12
C THR A 11 -13.08 -14.23 -15.88
N LEU A 12 -11.98 -13.47 -15.81
CA LEU A 12 -10.72 -13.85 -16.45
C LEU A 12 -10.06 -15.06 -15.80
N GLU A 13 -10.25 -15.31 -14.50
CA GLU A 13 -9.77 -16.51 -13.82
C GLU A 13 -10.45 -17.79 -14.33
N GLU A 14 -11.69 -17.70 -14.79
CA GLU A 14 -12.41 -18.82 -15.40
C GLU A 14 -11.97 -19.07 -16.85
N ASP A 15 -11.73 -17.99 -17.60
CA ASP A 15 -11.40 -18.06 -19.03
C ASP A 15 -9.89 -18.28 -19.30
N ASP A 16 -9.02 -17.61 -18.56
CA ASP A 16 -7.57 -17.64 -18.69
C ASP A 16 -6.87 -17.43 -17.33
N PRO A 17 -6.70 -18.51 -16.54
CA PRO A 17 -6.10 -18.45 -15.21
C PRO A 17 -4.66 -17.89 -15.21
N GLU A 18 -3.88 -18.16 -16.26
CA GLU A 18 -2.50 -17.68 -16.37
C GLU A 18 -2.46 -16.17 -16.56
N LEU A 19 -3.30 -15.63 -17.45
CA LEU A 19 -3.42 -14.19 -17.66
C LEU A 19 -4.00 -13.48 -16.42
N ALA A 20 -4.99 -14.07 -15.76
CA ALA A 20 -5.55 -13.52 -14.53
C ALA A 20 -4.49 -13.44 -13.41
N GLU A 21 -3.66 -14.48 -13.27
CA GLU A 21 -2.50 -14.47 -12.38
C GLU A 21 -1.48 -13.40 -12.77
N GLU A 22 -1.15 -13.24 -14.06
CA GLU A 22 -0.26 -12.17 -14.51
C GLU A 22 -0.80 -10.77 -14.19
N ILE A 23 -2.11 -10.55 -14.34
CA ILE A 23 -2.73 -9.27 -14.00
C ILE A 23 -2.75 -9.06 -12.49
N LYS A 24 -3.09 -10.09 -11.70
CA LYS A 24 -3.04 -10.03 -10.22
C LYS A 24 -1.62 -9.73 -9.72
N LYS A 25 -0.59 -10.34 -10.30
CA LYS A 25 0.82 -10.03 -10.00
C LYS A 25 1.18 -8.57 -10.29
N ARG A 26 0.48 -7.93 -11.22
CA ARG A 26 0.64 -6.50 -11.53
C ARG A 26 -0.25 -5.59 -10.67
N MET A 27 -1.20 -6.14 -9.92
CA MET A 27 -2.06 -5.36 -9.02
C MET A 27 -1.35 -5.09 -7.70
N PHE A 28 -0.81 -3.89 -7.56
CA PHE A 28 -0.29 -3.44 -6.27
C PHE A 28 -1.43 -3.20 -5.27
N VAL A 29 -1.42 -3.90 -4.14
CA VAL A 29 -2.31 -3.71 -2.98
C VAL A 29 -1.54 -3.05 -1.82
N PHE A 30 -2.27 -2.61 -0.78
CA PHE A 30 -1.65 -1.91 0.34
C PHE A 30 -0.63 -2.77 1.10
N GLU A 31 -0.88 -4.08 1.24
CA GLU A 31 0.03 -5.00 1.93
C GLU A 31 1.38 -5.15 1.23
N ASP A 32 1.45 -4.92 -0.09
CA ASP A 32 2.70 -5.01 -0.88
C ASP A 32 3.71 -3.90 -0.52
N ILE A 33 3.33 -2.95 0.33
CA ILE A 33 4.19 -1.90 0.86
C ILE A 33 5.44 -2.45 1.58
N VAL A 34 5.39 -3.70 2.07
CA VAL A 34 6.54 -4.40 2.65
C VAL A 34 7.68 -4.61 1.65
N MET A 35 7.34 -4.74 0.36
CA MET A 35 8.27 -4.98 -0.74
C MET A 35 8.98 -3.71 -1.21
N ILE A 36 8.47 -2.53 -0.87
CA ILE A 36 9.06 -1.24 -1.27
C ILE A 36 10.31 -0.95 -0.42
N GLY A 37 11.38 -0.47 -1.04
CA GLY A 37 12.60 -0.08 -0.34
C GLY A 37 12.35 1.01 0.72
N ASP A 38 13.12 0.99 1.82
CA ASP A 38 12.92 1.93 2.94
C ASP A 38 13.02 3.40 2.53
N ARG A 39 13.95 3.73 1.62
CA ARG A 39 14.08 5.09 1.08
C ARG A 39 12.83 5.56 0.33
N ASP A 40 12.17 4.65 -0.36
CA ASP A 40 10.98 4.95 -1.16
C ASP A 40 9.74 5.02 -0.27
N ILE A 41 9.63 4.16 0.74
CA ILE A 41 8.62 4.32 1.81
C ILE A 41 8.74 5.68 2.48
N GLN A 42 9.95 6.14 2.77
CA GLN A 42 10.14 7.47 3.35
C GLN A 42 9.64 8.60 2.45
N LYS A 43 9.66 8.44 1.11
CA LYS A 43 9.07 9.42 0.18
C LYS A 43 7.55 9.34 0.21
N VAL A 44 6.99 8.13 0.15
CA VAL A 44 5.54 7.88 0.30
C VAL A 44 5.00 8.52 1.57
N LEU A 45 5.70 8.32 2.70
CA LEU A 45 5.30 8.86 4.01
C LEU A 45 5.33 10.40 4.09
N ARG A 46 6.08 11.09 3.23
CA ARG A 46 6.07 12.57 3.18
C ARG A 46 4.88 13.11 2.40
N GLU A 47 4.38 12.34 1.43
CA GLU A 47 3.27 12.70 0.55
C GLU A 47 1.91 12.20 1.09
N ALA A 48 1.93 11.17 1.94
CA ALA A 48 0.75 10.58 2.52
C ALA A 48 0.07 11.51 3.53
N ASP A 49 -1.25 11.62 3.44
CA ASP A 49 -2.07 12.26 4.47
C ASP A 49 -2.02 11.46 5.77
N GLN A 50 -1.65 12.12 6.87
CA GLN A 50 -1.43 11.46 8.16
C GLN A 50 -2.71 10.82 8.72
N GLN A 51 -3.87 11.45 8.50
CA GLN A 51 -5.17 10.91 8.94
C GLN A 51 -5.57 9.68 8.13
N GLN A 52 -5.31 9.66 6.81
CA GLN A 52 -5.50 8.45 6.00
C GLN A 52 -4.54 7.34 6.47
N LEU A 53 -3.27 7.65 6.73
CA LEU A 53 -2.30 6.67 7.16
C LEU A 53 -2.69 6.04 8.52
N ALA A 54 -3.10 6.85 9.50
CA ALA A 54 -3.60 6.37 10.79
C ALA A 54 -4.77 5.41 10.63
N LYS A 55 -5.72 5.75 9.75
CA LYS A 55 -6.88 4.91 9.46
C LYS A 55 -6.50 3.62 8.74
N ALA A 56 -5.64 3.72 7.73
CA ALA A 56 -5.21 2.58 6.91
C ALA A 56 -4.52 1.49 7.74
N LEU A 57 -3.76 1.87 8.77
CA LEU A 57 -2.99 0.95 9.62
C LEU A 57 -3.82 0.23 10.70
N LYS A 58 -5.12 0.49 10.82
CA LYS A 58 -5.98 -0.13 11.85
C LYS A 58 -6.27 -1.61 11.61
N SER A 59 -6.19 -2.08 10.37
CA SER A 59 -6.55 -3.45 9.98
C SER A 59 -5.53 -4.03 9.00
N VAL A 60 -4.26 -4.00 9.40
CA VAL A 60 -3.14 -4.49 8.58
C VAL A 60 -2.28 -5.41 9.45
N ASP A 61 -1.50 -6.26 8.80
CA ASP A 61 -0.62 -7.17 9.51
C ASP A 61 0.51 -6.40 10.21
N THR A 62 1.04 -7.01 11.28
CA THR A 62 2.14 -6.41 12.08
C THR A 62 3.34 -6.05 11.21
N GLU A 63 3.63 -6.84 10.17
CA GLU A 63 4.74 -6.59 9.26
C GLU A 63 4.59 -5.25 8.51
N VAL A 64 3.38 -4.92 8.04
CA VAL A 64 3.09 -3.63 7.41
C VAL A 64 3.22 -2.48 8.41
N GLN A 65 2.69 -2.66 9.63
CA GLN A 65 2.84 -1.65 10.67
C GLN A 65 4.32 -1.38 10.97
N ASP A 66 5.12 -2.42 11.17
CA ASP A 66 6.55 -2.33 11.46
C ASP A 66 7.32 -1.67 10.32
N LYS A 67 6.99 -2.02 9.07
CA LYS A 67 7.55 -1.40 7.87
C LYS A 67 7.31 0.11 7.83
N ILE A 68 6.12 0.56 8.20
CA ILE A 68 5.80 1.98 8.27
C ILE A 68 6.53 2.65 9.44
N PHE A 69 6.40 2.11 10.65
CA PHE A 69 6.97 2.74 11.84
C PHE A 69 8.49 2.80 11.84
N ARG A 70 9.18 1.80 11.28
CA ARG A 70 10.65 1.82 11.17
C ARG A 70 11.16 2.91 10.23
N ASN A 71 10.32 3.36 9.30
CA ASN A 71 10.62 4.42 8.34
C ASN A 71 10.16 5.81 8.79
N MET A 72 9.69 5.93 10.04
CA MET A 72 9.32 7.19 10.66
C MET A 72 10.35 7.66 11.68
N SER A 73 10.45 8.97 11.86
CA SER A 73 11.09 9.51 13.07
C SER A 73 10.28 9.13 14.31
N LYS A 74 10.94 9.05 15.48
CA LYS A 74 10.27 8.75 16.76
C LYS A 74 9.06 9.65 17.01
N ARG A 75 9.19 10.94 16.69
CA ARG A 75 8.10 11.92 16.85
C ARG A 75 6.91 11.60 15.96
N GLN A 76 7.13 11.33 14.67
CA GLN A 76 6.06 10.97 13.74
C GLN A 76 5.38 9.67 14.14
N ALA A 77 6.15 8.66 14.55
CA ALA A 77 5.61 7.39 15.02
C ALA A 77 4.73 7.58 16.27
N THR A 78 5.14 8.41 17.23
CA THR A 78 4.32 8.75 18.41
C THR A 78 3.02 9.43 18.00
N MET A 79 3.08 10.48 17.17
CA MET A 79 1.88 11.20 16.72
C MET A 79 0.91 10.28 15.98
N LEU A 80 1.42 9.41 15.10
CA LEU A 80 0.59 8.46 14.36
C LEU A 80 -0.09 7.45 15.31
N LYS A 81 0.61 6.95 16.33
CA LYS A 81 0.02 6.05 17.33
C LYS A 81 -1.08 6.76 18.15
N GLU A 82 -0.85 8.00 18.54
CA GLU A 82 -1.86 8.83 19.22
C GLU A 82 -3.09 9.07 18.34
N ASP A 83 -2.90 9.39 17.06
CA ASP A 83 -3.98 9.55 16.08
C ASP A 83 -4.79 8.25 15.93
N MET A 84 -4.10 7.11 15.85
CA MET A 84 -4.74 5.79 15.81
C MET A 84 -5.55 5.54 17.09
N GLU A 85 -5.02 5.81 18.28
CA GLU A 85 -5.74 5.61 19.54
C GLU A 85 -6.98 6.52 19.62
N TYR A 86 -6.83 7.80 19.29
CA TYR A 86 -7.89 8.81 19.36
C TYR A 86 -9.05 8.51 18.41
N MET A 87 -8.76 7.92 17.23
CA MET A 87 -9.79 7.60 16.23
C MET A 87 -10.80 6.54 16.71
N GLY A 88 -10.45 5.72 17.70
CA GLY A 88 -11.34 4.68 18.22
C GLY A 88 -11.67 3.59 17.17
N PRO A 89 -12.87 2.97 17.25
CA PRO A 89 -13.35 1.99 16.27
C PRO A 89 -13.68 2.65 14.93
N VAL A 90 -13.20 2.06 13.84
CA VAL A 90 -13.46 2.52 12.46
C VAL A 90 -14.15 1.44 11.66
N ARG A 91 -14.97 1.83 10.67
CA ARG A 91 -15.61 0.86 9.78
C ARG A 91 -14.58 0.33 8.80
N LEU A 92 -14.65 -0.97 8.49
CA LEU A 92 -13.75 -1.62 7.53
C LEU A 92 -13.70 -0.89 6.18
N LYS A 93 -14.86 -0.45 5.67
CA LYS A 93 -14.95 0.33 4.43
C LYS A 93 -14.09 1.60 4.47
N ASP A 94 -14.09 2.32 5.59
CA ASP A 94 -13.31 3.56 5.70
C ASP A 94 -11.80 3.26 5.73
N VAL A 95 -11.42 2.11 6.28
CA VAL A 95 -10.02 1.63 6.28
C VAL A 95 -9.58 1.29 4.86
N GLU A 96 -10.39 0.53 4.11
CA GLU A 96 -10.11 0.18 2.72
C GLU A 96 -10.00 1.42 1.83
N GLU A 97 -10.88 2.41 2.00
CA GLU A 97 -10.81 3.70 1.29
C GLU A 97 -9.51 4.45 1.61
N ALA A 98 -9.08 4.45 2.88
CA ALA A 98 -7.81 5.08 3.27
C ALA A 98 -6.61 4.34 2.67
N GLN A 99 -6.59 3.01 2.71
CA GLN A 99 -5.57 2.19 2.07
C GLN A 99 -5.47 2.47 0.56
N GLN A 100 -6.61 2.61 -0.14
CA GLN A 100 -6.64 2.97 -1.56
C GLN A 100 -6.03 4.35 -1.84
N LYS A 101 -6.27 5.33 -0.97
CA LYS A 101 -5.64 6.65 -1.11
C LYS A 101 -4.12 6.56 -0.97
N ILE A 102 -3.60 5.75 -0.04
CA ILE A 102 -2.15 5.54 0.09
C ILE A 102 -1.59 4.80 -1.12
N VAL A 103 -2.25 3.75 -1.62
CA VAL A 103 -1.87 3.07 -2.86
C VAL A 103 -1.84 4.04 -4.05
N SER A 104 -2.78 4.98 -4.12
CA SER A 104 -2.80 5.99 -5.18
C SER A 104 -1.60 6.94 -5.09
N VAL A 105 -1.13 7.28 -3.88
CA VAL A 105 0.11 8.05 -3.68
C VAL A 105 1.32 7.26 -4.16
N ILE A 106 1.40 5.98 -3.78
CA ILE A 106 2.48 5.07 -4.21
C ILE A 106 2.53 4.99 -5.74
N ARG A 107 1.40 4.73 -6.41
CA ARG A 107 1.35 4.65 -7.88
C ARG A 107 1.75 5.96 -8.55
N ARG A 108 1.30 7.11 -8.04
CA ARG A 108 1.72 8.41 -8.56
C ARG A 108 3.24 8.60 -8.48
N LEU A 109 3.84 8.23 -7.35
CA LEU A 109 5.28 8.32 -7.17
C LEU A 109 6.03 7.34 -8.08
N GLU A 110 5.51 6.13 -8.28
CA GLU A 110 6.05 5.14 -9.23
C GLU A 110 5.99 5.66 -10.68
N ASP A 111 4.83 6.18 -11.10
CA ASP A 111 4.61 6.74 -12.44
C ASP A 111 5.53 7.94 -12.73
N SER A 112 5.88 8.71 -11.69
CA SER A 112 6.85 9.82 -11.80
C SER A 112 8.32 9.38 -11.77
N GLY A 113 8.58 8.10 -11.53
CA GLY A 113 9.94 7.54 -11.35
C GLY A 113 10.58 7.93 -10.02
N GLU A 114 9.83 8.48 -9.07
CA GLU A 114 10.34 8.86 -7.76
C GLU A 114 10.53 7.66 -6.83
N ILE A 115 9.79 6.57 -7.03
CA ILE A 115 9.97 5.29 -6.32
C ILE A 115 9.98 4.12 -7.30
N VAL A 116 10.54 3.00 -6.86
CA VAL A 116 10.51 1.75 -7.61
C VAL A 116 9.82 0.67 -6.78
N ILE A 117 8.86 -0.03 -7.39
CA ILE A 117 8.19 -1.17 -6.78
C ILE A 117 8.76 -2.44 -7.43
N ALA A 118 9.41 -3.28 -6.64
CA ALA A 118 9.90 -4.57 -7.12
C ALA A 118 8.70 -5.52 -7.30
N ARG A 119 8.21 -5.64 -8.54
CA ARG A 119 7.08 -6.51 -8.89
C ARG A 119 7.59 -7.86 -9.37
N GLY A 120 8.06 -8.71 -8.46
CA GLY A 120 8.17 -10.17 -8.63
C GLY A 120 9.04 -10.77 -9.75
N ASP A 121 9.42 -10.02 -10.78
CA ASP A 121 10.22 -10.49 -11.90
C ASP A 121 11.46 -9.60 -12.05
N GLY A 122 12.60 -10.11 -11.58
CA GLY A 122 13.87 -10.02 -12.28
C GLY A 122 14.57 -8.68 -12.50
N ASP A 123 14.02 -7.52 -12.12
CA ASP A 123 14.75 -6.25 -12.28
C ASP A 123 15.62 -5.97 -11.05
N GLU A 124 16.62 -6.84 -10.87
CA GLU A 124 17.86 -6.49 -10.19
C GLU A 124 18.56 -5.40 -11.01
N TYR A 125 18.45 -4.15 -10.57
CA TYR A 125 19.42 -3.14 -10.99
C TYR A 125 20.76 -3.47 -10.32
N ILE A 126 21.63 -4.17 -11.05
CA ILE A 126 23.05 -4.31 -10.72
C ILE A 126 23.75 -2.99 -11.11
N ASN A 127 24.45 -2.37 -10.15
CA ASN A 127 25.44 -1.31 -10.42
C ASN A 127 26.81 -1.94 -10.70
#